data_AF-A0A2D0JT05-F1
#
_entry.id   AF-A0A2D0JT05-F1
#
_cell.length_a   1.000
_cell.length_b   1.000
_cell.length_c   1.000
_cell.angle_alpha   90.00
_cell.angle_beta   90.00
_cell.angle_gamma   90.00
#
_symmetry.space_group_name_H-M   'P 1'
#
loop_
_entity.id
_entity.type
_entity.pdbx_description
1 polymer ?
#
loop_
_entity_poly.entity_id
_entity_poly.type
_entity_poly.pdbx_seq_one_letter_code
_entity_poly.pdbx_strand_id
1 'polypeptide(L)'
;MTSKIDFSLPDNKDLIIGQSFLFTVILSSDNNIDEGSTISFYNNTNITVPSDDIPLVIENSKKKATATVTLTVLTSVAENEEISFSVKTSSSGFPYKTLKSTARTIDSDSVKLHVDSPYLVIPTSFDDSKIGSLSTKIHTTLRDKNGKTLSGVPVFIKANIINELKNINIYQNDKTTKIYVQKFYDYQGIFVNSDEKGKLEFYISPKKSISPIIQLSSAIPNSTNFRFANNPIFIFVDNVKDYRQPLQIITAIDSNLTSKGESKFWVDMSPCDDYELGDFLLFFVNNEYKHYIRILINKEPESCLMELPYFIFEKDTPSELFYYLIKPSDNIIAKSLPANVTYTGRVNRPWTDIDRIYEPCQVYDSFDNPIKQGDYVNNKSISHANNPNDPGLFVRITGTNDQKDIHKVKLGSKIILTLYINARQQTITKVFNGSMPYQPDTGGGKTATLKFNIPSNLLDNDWAFFEHDGEIFFDYQVGHDDDSDVTYGGIWSGKIDTVN
;
A
#
# COMPACT_ATOMS: atom_id res chain seq x y z
N MET A 1 -23.66 25.58 34.18
CA MET A 1 -22.31 25.01 34.38
C MET A 1 -22.10 23.99 33.30
N THR A 2 -20.99 24.11 32.57
CA THR A 2 -20.72 23.24 31.42
C THR A 2 -19.48 22.40 31.73
N SER A 3 -19.68 21.32 32.50
CA SER A 3 -18.68 20.30 32.73
C SER A 3 -18.91 19.14 31.77
N LYS A 4 -17.88 18.70 31.05
CA LYS A 4 -17.99 17.67 30.02
C LYS A 4 -16.83 16.67 30.11
N ILE A 5 -17.16 15.41 29.85
CA ILE A 5 -16.18 14.34 29.60
C ILE A 5 -16.16 14.04 28.10
N ASP A 6 -14.96 14.06 27.52
CA ASP A 6 -14.69 13.67 26.14
C ASP A 6 -13.70 12.50 26.08
N PHE A 7 -13.78 11.73 24.99
CA PHE A 7 -13.00 10.54 24.75
C PHE A 7 -12.20 10.69 23.45
N SER A 8 -11.00 10.09 23.41
CA SER A 8 -10.18 10.04 22.19
C SER A 8 -10.73 9.09 21.12
N LEU A 9 -11.71 8.26 21.47
CA LEU A 9 -12.43 7.40 20.55
C LEU A 9 -13.85 7.93 20.33
N PRO A 10 -14.37 7.88 19.10
CA PRO A 10 -15.76 8.25 18.84
C PRO A 10 -16.72 7.14 19.30
N ASP A 11 -17.95 7.52 19.64
CA ASP A 11 -19.01 6.56 20.00
C ASP A 11 -19.52 5.76 18.78
N ASN A 12 -19.97 4.53 19.01
CA ASN A 12 -20.54 3.61 18.01
C ASN A 12 -19.57 3.27 16.87
N LYS A 13 -18.30 3.09 17.21
CA LYS A 13 -17.22 2.75 16.26
C LYS A 13 -16.73 1.31 16.43
N ASP A 14 -15.95 0.85 15.47
CA ASP A 14 -15.40 -0.50 15.44
C ASP A 14 -14.12 -0.59 16.28
N LEU A 15 -13.94 -1.72 16.97
CA LEU A 15 -12.68 -2.07 17.65
C LEU A 15 -12.29 -3.50 17.26
N ILE A 16 -10.98 -3.74 17.13
CA ILE A 16 -10.50 -5.04 16.64
C ILE A 16 -10.37 -6.03 17.80
N ILE A 17 -10.83 -7.26 17.59
CA ILE A 17 -10.71 -8.35 18.56
C ILE A 17 -9.24 -8.55 18.96
N GLY A 18 -8.97 -8.58 20.28
CA GLY A 18 -7.62 -8.72 20.83
C GLY A 18 -6.75 -7.46 20.79
N GLN A 19 -7.23 -6.35 20.24
CA GLN A 19 -6.45 -5.14 20.09
C GLN A 19 -6.19 -4.43 21.42
N SER A 20 -4.96 -3.95 21.61
CA SER A 20 -4.64 -2.95 22.62
C SER A 20 -4.41 -1.57 22.01
N PHE A 21 -4.89 -0.52 22.68
CA PHE A 21 -4.76 0.86 22.23
C PHE A 21 -4.73 1.85 23.39
N LEU A 22 -4.24 3.06 23.10
CA LEU A 22 -4.27 4.17 24.06
C LEU A 22 -5.62 4.90 23.99
N PHE A 23 -6.22 5.08 25.16
CA PHE A 23 -7.48 5.76 25.35
C PHE A 23 -7.27 6.97 26.27
N THR A 24 -7.66 8.15 25.81
CA THR A 24 -7.56 9.39 26.56
C THR A 24 -8.94 9.90 26.96
N VAL A 25 -9.11 10.16 28.24
CA VAL A 25 -10.26 10.86 28.82
C VAL A 25 -9.87 12.31 29.01
N ILE A 26 -10.72 13.23 28.53
CA ILE A 26 -10.52 14.68 28.61
C ILE A 26 -11.69 15.26 29.40
N LEU A 27 -11.39 15.91 30.52
CA LEU A 27 -12.36 16.70 31.27
C LEU A 27 -12.20 18.17 30.91
N SER A 28 -13.31 18.85 30.68
CA SER A 28 -13.34 20.30 30.46
C SER A 28 -14.46 20.93 31.29
N SER A 29 -14.15 22.03 31.96
CA SER A 29 -15.08 22.77 32.82
C SER A 29 -14.80 24.27 32.81
N ASP A 30 -15.84 25.06 33.04
CA ASP A 30 -15.72 26.50 33.26
C ASP A 30 -15.08 26.82 34.62
N ASN A 31 -15.18 25.89 35.57
CA ASN A 31 -14.64 25.97 36.93
C ASN A 31 -13.31 25.19 37.04
N ASN A 32 -12.57 25.46 38.11
CA ASN A 32 -11.37 24.71 38.44
C ASN A 32 -11.72 23.25 38.75
N ILE A 33 -10.96 22.34 38.16
CA ILE A 33 -10.95 20.91 38.46
C ILE A 33 -10.07 20.70 39.70
N ASP A 34 -10.55 19.91 40.65
CA ASP A 34 -9.87 19.67 41.92
C ASP A 34 -8.55 18.93 41.74
N GLU A 35 -7.50 19.39 42.43
CA GLU A 35 -6.21 18.69 42.44
C GLU A 35 -6.33 17.28 43.04
N GLY A 36 -5.63 16.31 42.43
CA GLY A 36 -5.73 14.91 42.86
C GLY A 36 -6.97 14.16 42.37
N SER A 37 -7.81 14.79 41.54
CA SER A 37 -8.95 14.11 40.91
C SER A 37 -8.52 12.87 40.11
N THR A 38 -9.38 11.87 40.08
CA THR A 38 -9.17 10.57 39.42
C THR A 38 -10.30 10.26 38.45
N ILE A 39 -10.08 9.30 37.57
CA ILE A 39 -11.13 8.61 36.80
C ILE A 39 -11.19 7.14 37.19
N SER A 40 -12.37 6.53 37.06
CA SER A 40 -12.56 5.09 37.23
C SER A 40 -13.47 4.52 36.14
N PHE A 41 -13.21 3.26 35.79
CA PHE A 41 -13.96 2.50 34.79
C PHE A 41 -14.96 1.55 35.47
N TYR A 42 -16.13 1.39 34.88
CA TYR A 42 -17.16 0.46 35.37
C TYR A 42 -18.12 0.01 34.25
N ASN A 43 -18.92 -1.01 34.53
CA ASN A 43 -19.83 -1.65 33.56
C ASN A 43 -19.11 -2.07 32.27
N ASN A 44 -17.99 -2.77 32.44
CA ASN A 44 -17.10 -3.16 31.35
C ASN A 44 -17.64 -4.45 30.72
N THR A 45 -17.71 -4.51 29.39
CA THR A 45 -18.11 -5.70 28.64
C THR A 45 -17.17 -5.87 27.46
N ASN A 46 -16.62 -7.08 27.30
CA ASN A 46 -15.70 -7.45 26.22
C ASN A 46 -14.42 -6.60 26.11
N ILE A 47 -14.01 -5.97 27.21
CA ILE A 47 -12.83 -5.11 27.28
C ILE A 47 -12.16 -5.19 28.66
N THR A 48 -10.83 -5.20 28.65
CA THR A 48 -9.99 -5.04 29.84
C THR A 48 -9.66 -3.57 30.03
N VAL A 49 -9.99 -3.04 31.21
CA VAL A 49 -9.72 -1.67 31.66
C VAL A 49 -8.88 -1.71 32.94
N PRO A 50 -8.22 -0.62 33.34
CA PRO A 50 -7.55 -0.54 34.63
C PRO A 50 -8.52 -0.77 35.80
N SER A 51 -8.08 -1.53 36.81
CA SER A 51 -8.87 -1.79 38.03
C SER A 51 -8.83 -0.62 39.02
N ASP A 52 -7.74 0.12 39.02
CA ASP A 52 -7.47 1.18 39.99
C ASP A 52 -7.88 2.55 39.44
N ASP A 53 -8.16 3.48 40.36
CA ASP A 53 -8.41 4.88 40.05
C ASP A 53 -7.18 5.49 39.36
N ILE A 54 -7.40 6.15 38.22
CA ILE A 54 -6.33 6.73 37.42
C ILE A 54 -6.25 8.24 37.70
N PRO A 55 -5.08 8.75 38.14
CA PRO A 55 -4.92 10.16 38.43
C PRO A 55 -5.02 11.00 37.16
N LEU A 56 -5.67 12.16 37.28
CA LEU A 56 -5.76 13.14 36.22
C LEU A 56 -4.53 14.05 36.19
N VAL A 57 -4.04 14.33 34.98
CA VAL A 57 -3.05 15.38 34.72
C VAL A 57 -3.82 16.67 34.43
N ILE A 58 -3.74 17.64 35.34
CA ILE A 58 -4.46 18.91 35.26
C ILE A 58 -3.58 19.95 34.54
N GLU A 59 -4.14 20.65 33.56
CA GLU A 59 -3.45 21.75 32.89
C GLU A 59 -3.31 22.98 33.82
N ASN A 60 -2.34 23.86 33.56
CA ASN A 60 -2.07 25.05 34.39
C ASN A 60 -3.30 25.94 34.64
N SER A 61 -4.25 25.98 33.70
CA SER A 61 -5.50 26.74 33.83
C SER A 61 -6.47 26.14 34.83
N LYS A 62 -6.28 24.87 35.23
CA LYS A 62 -7.19 24.02 36.01
C LYS A 62 -8.57 23.80 35.38
N LYS A 63 -8.79 24.24 34.14
CA LYS A 63 -10.08 24.09 33.43
C LYS A 63 -10.15 22.84 32.57
N LYS A 64 -9.01 22.19 32.36
CA LYS A 64 -8.88 20.98 31.56
C LYS A 64 -7.96 19.99 32.25
N ALA A 65 -8.34 18.72 32.21
CA ALA A 65 -7.56 17.64 32.77
C ALA A 65 -7.65 16.40 31.87
N THR A 66 -6.59 15.60 31.85
CA THR A 66 -6.51 14.41 31.00
C THR A 66 -5.98 13.21 31.74
N ALA A 67 -6.48 12.02 31.42
CA ALA A 67 -5.88 10.74 31.79
C ALA A 67 -5.81 9.85 30.55
N THR A 68 -4.65 9.22 30.35
CA THR A 68 -4.43 8.28 29.24
C THR A 68 -4.12 6.91 29.80
N VAL A 69 -4.84 5.89 29.33
CA VAL A 69 -4.72 4.50 29.76
C VAL A 69 -4.59 3.58 28.56
N THR A 70 -4.13 2.36 28.79
CA THR A 70 -4.20 1.29 27.79
C THR A 70 -5.46 0.47 28.04
N LEU A 71 -6.27 0.29 26.99
CA LEU A 71 -7.39 -0.63 26.99
C LEU A 71 -7.09 -1.81 26.05
N THR A 72 -7.71 -2.97 26.32
CA THR A 72 -7.54 -4.17 25.49
C THR A 72 -8.88 -4.83 25.23
N VAL A 73 -9.24 -5.02 23.98
CA VAL A 73 -10.42 -5.82 23.59
C VAL A 73 -10.14 -7.29 23.88
N LEU A 74 -11.09 -8.00 24.50
CA LEU A 74 -10.90 -9.42 24.80
C LEU A 74 -10.72 -10.24 23.52
N THR A 75 -9.89 -11.28 23.57
CA THR A 75 -9.71 -12.22 22.44
C THR A 75 -10.85 -13.22 22.30
N SER A 76 -11.64 -13.41 23.36
CA SER A 76 -12.77 -14.35 23.41
C SER A 76 -14.09 -13.78 22.89
N VAL A 77 -14.16 -12.46 22.62
CA VAL A 77 -15.37 -11.82 22.10
C VAL A 77 -15.66 -12.28 20.68
N ALA A 78 -16.93 -12.53 20.35
CA ALA A 78 -17.30 -12.88 18.99
C ALA A 78 -17.41 -11.63 18.09
N GLU A 79 -17.20 -11.81 16.79
CA GLU A 79 -17.37 -10.73 15.83
C GLU A 79 -18.83 -10.24 15.83
N ASN A 80 -19.03 -8.92 15.75
CA ASN A 80 -20.30 -8.20 15.88
C ASN A 80 -20.85 -8.02 17.30
N GLU A 81 -20.19 -8.53 18.35
CA GLU A 81 -20.63 -8.28 19.72
C GLU A 81 -20.34 -6.85 20.20
N GLU A 82 -21.14 -6.37 21.15
CA GLU A 82 -20.94 -5.06 21.78
C GLU A 82 -19.69 -5.08 22.68
N ILE A 83 -18.92 -4.00 22.58
CA ILE A 83 -17.87 -3.64 23.53
C ILE A 83 -18.34 -2.36 24.23
N SER A 84 -18.38 -2.36 25.56
CA SER A 84 -18.86 -1.19 26.30
C SER A 84 -18.10 -0.99 27.60
N PHE A 85 -17.94 0.26 28.00
CA PHE A 85 -17.48 0.65 29.33
C PHE A 85 -17.95 2.06 29.66
N SER A 86 -18.01 2.38 30.95
CA SER A 86 -18.36 3.72 31.43
C SER A 86 -17.21 4.31 32.24
N VAL A 87 -17.04 5.62 32.12
CA VAL A 87 -16.04 6.40 32.86
C VAL A 87 -16.75 7.41 33.74
N LYS A 88 -16.34 7.48 35.00
CA LYS A 88 -16.71 8.54 35.95
C LYS A 88 -15.44 9.19 36.52
N THR A 89 -15.60 10.34 37.15
CA THR A 89 -14.52 11.04 37.85
C THR A 89 -14.90 11.32 39.30
N SER A 90 -13.89 11.49 40.16
CA SER A 90 -14.08 11.98 41.53
C SER A 90 -14.32 13.48 41.61
N SER A 91 -14.05 14.25 40.54
CA SER A 91 -14.33 15.69 40.51
C SER A 91 -15.83 15.96 40.39
N SER A 92 -16.33 16.89 41.21
CA SER A 92 -17.77 17.18 41.29
C SER A 92 -18.33 17.84 40.03
N GLY A 93 -19.60 17.56 39.72
CA GLY A 93 -20.32 18.21 38.62
C GLY A 93 -20.08 17.66 37.21
N PHE A 94 -19.27 16.61 37.06
CA PHE A 94 -19.11 15.92 35.77
C PHE A 94 -20.10 14.75 35.63
N PRO A 95 -20.83 14.65 34.50
CA PRO A 95 -21.60 13.46 34.20
C PRO A 95 -20.66 12.30 33.88
N TYR A 96 -21.07 11.07 34.22
CA TYR A 96 -20.40 9.91 33.66
C TYR A 96 -20.65 9.83 32.14
N LYS A 97 -19.77 9.14 31.42
CA LYS A 97 -19.94 8.91 29.98
C LYS A 97 -19.68 7.45 29.66
N THR A 98 -20.54 6.88 28.82
CA THR A 98 -20.43 5.50 28.35
C THR A 98 -19.96 5.50 26.91
N LEU A 99 -18.99 4.64 26.61
CA LEU A 99 -18.58 4.35 25.24
C LEU A 99 -19.12 2.99 24.83
N LYS A 100 -19.64 2.92 23.60
CA LYS A 100 -20.10 1.69 22.95
C LYS A 100 -19.41 1.53 21.61
N SER A 101 -18.98 0.31 21.34
CA SER A 101 -18.28 -0.09 20.12
C SER A 101 -18.71 -1.49 19.70
N THR A 102 -18.34 -1.89 18.48
CA THR A 102 -18.58 -3.24 17.97
C THR A 102 -17.27 -3.98 17.74
N ALA A 103 -17.20 -5.23 18.18
CA ALA A 103 -16.08 -6.12 17.93
C ALA A 103 -16.00 -6.51 16.45
N ARG A 104 -14.81 -6.37 15.85
CA ARG A 104 -14.55 -6.68 14.43
C ARG A 104 -13.27 -7.49 14.25
N THR A 105 -13.25 -8.31 13.21
CA THR A 105 -11.99 -8.76 12.64
C THR A 105 -11.44 -7.71 11.68
N ILE A 106 -10.17 -7.83 11.31
CA ILE A 106 -9.52 -6.95 10.34
C ILE A 106 -8.84 -7.78 9.26
N ASP A 107 -8.88 -7.30 8.02
CA ASP A 107 -8.00 -7.76 6.97
C ASP A 107 -6.60 -7.14 7.18
N SER A 108 -5.62 -8.00 7.48
CA SER A 108 -4.23 -7.60 7.71
C SER A 108 -3.59 -6.83 6.55
N ASP A 109 -4.06 -6.95 5.31
CA ASP A 109 -3.51 -6.16 4.20
C ASP A 109 -4.10 -4.74 4.16
N SER A 110 -5.30 -4.55 4.71
CA SER A 110 -5.96 -3.24 4.77
C SER A 110 -5.28 -2.25 5.71
N VAL A 111 -4.34 -2.69 6.56
CA VAL A 111 -3.53 -1.77 7.38
C VAL A 111 -2.33 -1.19 6.64
N LYS A 112 -1.93 -1.76 5.49
CA LYS A 112 -0.76 -1.31 4.72
C LYS A 112 -0.89 0.17 4.36
N LEU A 113 0.14 0.96 4.70
CA LEU A 113 0.16 2.39 4.46
C LEU A 113 0.66 2.70 3.04
N HIS A 114 -0.02 3.63 2.38
CA HIS A 114 0.39 4.21 1.11
C HIS A 114 0.97 5.61 1.33
N VAL A 115 2.10 5.87 0.68
CA VAL A 115 2.77 7.17 0.65
C VAL A 115 2.52 7.82 -0.72
N ASP A 116 1.84 8.97 -0.76
CA ASP A 116 1.52 9.65 -2.02
C ASP A 116 2.76 10.22 -2.72
N SER A 117 3.65 10.86 -1.96
CA SER A 117 4.95 11.32 -2.46
C SER A 117 6.05 10.74 -1.57
N PRO A 118 6.74 9.66 -1.97
CA PRO A 118 7.83 9.07 -1.20
C PRO A 118 9.09 9.92 -1.19
N TYR A 119 9.06 11.08 -1.84
CA TYR A 119 10.19 11.98 -2.03
C TYR A 119 9.78 13.41 -1.70
N LEU A 120 10.56 14.10 -0.86
CA LEU A 120 10.36 15.48 -0.46
C LEU A 120 11.67 16.27 -0.50
N VAL A 121 11.76 17.22 -1.43
CA VAL A 121 12.91 18.12 -1.57
C VAL A 121 12.73 19.37 -0.75
N ILE A 122 13.68 19.61 0.15
CA ILE A 122 13.77 20.79 0.96
C ILE A 122 14.72 21.79 0.26
N PRO A 123 14.29 23.03 -0.05
CA PRO A 123 15.20 24.03 -0.57
C PRO A 123 16.24 24.43 0.50
N THR A 124 17.45 24.83 0.08
CA THR A 124 18.48 25.33 1.00
C THR A 124 18.04 26.53 1.84
N SER A 125 17.06 27.30 1.36
CA SER A 125 16.43 28.41 2.05
C SER A 125 15.29 27.99 3.00
N PHE A 126 15.12 26.70 3.29
CA PHE A 126 14.08 26.23 4.20
C PHE A 126 14.40 26.64 5.63
N ASP A 127 13.45 27.31 6.26
CA ASP A 127 13.52 27.80 7.62
C ASP A 127 12.23 27.44 8.39
N ASP A 128 12.18 27.80 9.67
CA ASP A 128 11.06 27.48 10.54
C ASP A 128 9.71 28.07 10.05
N SER A 129 9.73 29.14 9.23
CA SER A 129 8.51 29.77 8.69
C SER A 129 7.85 28.92 7.58
N LYS A 130 8.60 28.01 6.97
CA LYS A 130 8.15 27.14 5.89
C LYS A 130 7.71 25.75 6.37
N ILE A 131 7.79 25.47 7.67
CA ILE A 131 7.32 24.20 8.25
C ILE A 131 5.83 23.99 7.90
N GLY A 132 5.50 22.82 7.36
CA GLY A 132 4.15 22.46 6.92
C GLY A 132 3.82 22.85 5.47
N SER A 133 4.65 23.66 4.79
CA SER A 133 4.46 23.99 3.37
C SER A 133 4.78 22.81 2.43
N LEU A 134 5.66 21.92 2.87
CA LEU A 134 6.03 20.69 2.19
C LEU A 134 5.54 19.51 3.01
N SER A 135 4.71 18.66 2.44
CA SER A 135 4.24 17.46 3.13
C SER A 135 3.93 16.35 2.15
N THR A 136 4.01 15.12 2.65
CA THR A 136 3.49 13.95 1.97
C THR A 136 2.33 13.38 2.76
N LYS A 137 1.34 12.86 2.05
CA LYS A 137 0.17 12.22 2.63
C LYS A 137 0.44 10.74 2.81
N ILE A 138 0.08 10.23 3.99
CA ILE A 138 0.10 8.81 4.32
C ILE A 138 -1.34 8.37 4.55
N HIS A 139 -1.77 7.30 3.88
CA HIS A 139 -3.15 6.84 4.01
C HIS A 139 -3.34 5.35 3.76
N THR A 140 -4.48 4.84 4.24
CA THR A 140 -5.02 3.53 3.87
C THR A 140 -6.52 3.47 4.13
N THR A 141 -7.18 2.37 3.75
CA THR A 141 -8.60 2.13 4.05
C THR A 141 -8.76 0.78 4.75
N LEU A 142 -9.14 0.81 6.02
CA LEU A 142 -9.30 -0.35 6.86
C LEU A 142 -10.57 -1.13 6.50
N ARG A 143 -10.43 -2.46 6.41
CA ARG A 143 -11.53 -3.37 6.10
C ARG A 143 -11.50 -4.59 7.01
N ASP A 144 -12.67 -5.16 7.27
CA ASP A 144 -12.76 -6.50 7.85
C ASP A 144 -12.41 -7.57 6.81
N LYS A 145 -12.38 -8.83 7.24
CA LYS A 145 -12.10 -9.98 6.36
C LYS A 145 -13.17 -10.19 5.28
N ASN A 146 -14.33 -9.54 5.41
CA ASN A 146 -15.45 -9.61 4.49
C ASN A 146 -15.49 -8.39 3.55
N GLY A 147 -14.51 -7.49 3.62
CA GLY A 147 -14.38 -6.30 2.78
C GLY A 147 -15.15 -5.07 3.26
N LYS A 148 -15.86 -5.16 4.39
CA LYS A 148 -16.60 -4.03 4.98
C LYS A 148 -15.60 -3.04 5.57
N THR A 149 -15.80 -1.76 5.30
CA THR A 149 -14.96 -0.69 5.86
C THR A 149 -15.14 -0.57 7.38
N LEU A 150 -14.05 -0.30 8.09
CA LEU A 150 -14.00 -0.26 9.56
C LEU A 150 -13.77 1.15 10.09
N SER A 151 -14.72 1.69 10.85
CA SER A 151 -14.70 3.09 11.29
C SER A 151 -14.19 3.27 12.72
N GLY A 152 -13.41 4.33 12.97
CA GLY A 152 -12.93 4.70 14.30
C GLY A 152 -11.90 3.75 14.91
N VAL A 153 -11.34 2.83 14.11
CA VAL A 153 -10.36 1.85 14.56
C VAL A 153 -9.03 2.58 14.79
N PRO A 154 -8.47 2.53 16.02
CA PRO A 154 -7.15 3.08 16.29
C PRO A 154 -6.07 2.19 15.64
N VAL A 155 -5.10 2.76 14.94
CA VAL A 155 -3.96 2.00 14.39
C VAL A 155 -2.67 2.62 14.90
N PHE A 156 -1.76 1.77 15.36
CA PHE A 156 -0.46 2.22 15.83
C PHE A 156 0.52 2.30 14.65
N ILE A 157 1.05 3.50 14.41
CA ILE A 157 2.04 3.77 13.37
C ILE A 157 3.38 4.04 14.03
N LYS A 158 4.43 3.37 13.59
CA LYS A 158 5.79 3.56 14.10
C LYS A 158 6.80 3.68 12.96
N ALA A 159 7.96 4.26 13.27
CA ALA A 159 9.13 4.11 12.41
C ALA A 159 9.83 2.78 12.72
N ASN A 160 10.45 2.19 11.70
CA ASN A 160 11.20 0.94 11.83
C ASN A 160 12.59 1.18 12.43
N ILE A 161 13.13 2.39 12.28
CA ILE A 161 14.37 2.82 12.90
C ILE A 161 14.04 3.72 14.09
N ILE A 162 14.77 3.52 15.18
CA ILE A 162 14.52 4.19 16.46
C ILE A 162 14.73 5.71 16.28
N ASN A 163 13.83 6.50 16.87
CA ASN A 163 13.86 7.97 16.91
C ASN A 163 13.62 8.73 15.59
N GLU A 164 13.38 8.09 14.44
CA GLU A 164 13.15 8.83 13.17
C GLU A 164 11.97 9.80 13.23
N LEU A 165 10.89 9.42 13.92
CA LEU A 165 9.70 10.28 14.05
C LEU A 165 9.98 11.60 14.80
N LYS A 166 11.10 11.70 15.55
CA LYS A 166 11.49 12.95 16.22
C LYS A 166 11.96 14.01 15.22
N ASN A 167 12.40 13.60 14.04
CA ASN A 167 12.94 14.45 12.98
C ASN A 167 11.86 15.04 12.05
N ILE A 168 10.60 14.66 12.24
CA ILE A 168 9.48 15.15 11.43
C ILE A 168 8.33 15.69 12.28
N ASN A 169 7.51 16.52 11.64
CA ASN A 169 6.19 16.88 12.14
C ASN A 169 5.16 15.97 11.48
N ILE A 170 4.19 15.57 12.29
CA ILE A 170 3.09 14.71 11.88
C ILE A 170 1.82 15.51 12.14
N TYR A 171 0.94 15.56 11.16
CA TYR A 171 -0.32 16.31 11.23
C TYR A 171 -1.51 15.41 10.92
N GLN A 172 -2.66 15.74 11.49
CA GLN A 172 -3.94 15.14 11.11
C GLN A 172 -4.34 15.55 9.69
N ASN A 173 -5.48 15.03 9.22
CA ASN A 173 -6.02 15.31 7.89
C ASN A 173 -6.22 16.81 7.60
N ASP A 174 -6.44 17.63 8.63
CA ASP A 174 -6.57 19.08 8.50
C ASP A 174 -5.25 19.81 8.18
N LYS A 175 -4.11 19.11 8.20
CA LYS A 175 -2.74 19.63 8.01
C LYS A 175 -2.30 20.68 9.04
N THR A 176 -3.10 20.94 10.07
CA THR A 176 -2.85 21.96 11.09
C THR A 176 -2.69 21.36 12.48
N THR A 177 -3.47 20.33 12.79
CA THR A 177 -3.47 19.69 14.11
C THR A 177 -2.30 18.72 14.18
N LYS A 178 -1.31 19.06 15.01
CA LYS A 178 -0.11 18.25 15.20
C LYS A 178 -0.42 16.97 15.99
N ILE A 179 0.09 15.84 15.52
CA ILE A 179 0.08 14.56 16.23
C ILE A 179 1.44 14.39 16.90
N TYR A 180 1.42 14.08 18.19
CA TYR A 180 2.63 13.90 18.99
C TYR A 180 3.00 12.42 19.08
N VAL A 181 4.30 12.14 19.00
CA VAL A 181 4.85 10.80 19.20
C VAL A 181 4.70 10.43 20.67
N GLN A 182 4.11 9.26 20.92
CA GLN A 182 3.88 8.72 22.25
C GLN A 182 4.59 7.36 22.41
N LYS A 183 4.93 7.04 23.67
CA LYS A 183 5.45 5.72 24.02
C LYS A 183 4.27 4.75 24.19
N PHE A 184 4.38 3.58 23.60
CA PHE A 184 3.42 2.49 23.75
C PHE A 184 4.18 1.18 23.95
N TYR A 185 4.14 0.64 25.17
CA TYR A 185 5.07 -0.39 25.63
C TYR A 185 6.52 0.02 25.36
N ASP A 186 7.30 -0.81 24.65
CA ASP A 186 8.70 -0.55 24.31
C ASP A 186 8.88 0.24 23.01
N TYR A 187 7.79 0.63 22.34
CA TYR A 187 7.83 1.32 21.06
C TYR A 187 7.49 2.81 21.19
N GLN A 188 7.96 3.60 20.23
CA GLN A 188 7.55 4.99 20.01
C GLN A 188 6.81 5.08 18.69
N GLY A 189 5.67 5.77 18.69
CA GLY A 189 4.82 5.89 17.52
C GLY A 189 3.68 6.86 17.74
N ILE A 190 2.68 6.79 16.88
CA ILE A 190 1.44 7.56 16.96
C ILE A 190 0.26 6.60 16.84
N PHE A 191 -0.88 6.98 17.41
CA PHE A 191 -2.15 6.34 17.08
C PHE A 191 -2.92 7.26 16.14
N VAL A 192 -3.44 6.67 15.06
CA VAL A 192 -4.31 7.36 14.11
C VAL A 192 -5.57 6.52 13.96
N ASN A 193 -6.73 7.16 14.09
CA ASN A 193 -8.02 6.48 13.97
C ASN A 193 -8.51 6.57 12.52
N SER A 194 -9.20 5.53 12.06
CA SER A 194 -9.93 5.61 10.80
C SER A 194 -11.18 6.49 10.91
N ASP A 195 -11.56 7.13 9.81
CA ASP A 195 -12.76 7.95 9.72
C ASP A 195 -14.04 7.12 9.53
N GLU A 196 -15.16 7.76 9.19
CA GLU A 196 -16.46 7.10 8.97
C GLU A 196 -16.49 6.14 7.78
N LYS A 197 -15.59 6.34 6.82
CA LYS A 197 -15.44 5.50 5.62
C LYS A 197 -14.33 4.45 5.81
N GLY A 198 -13.79 4.34 7.02
CA GLY A 198 -12.66 3.50 7.35
C GLY A 198 -11.32 3.97 6.79
N LYS A 199 -11.24 5.23 6.34
CA LYS A 199 -10.00 5.81 5.83
C LYS A 199 -9.14 6.31 6.98
N LEU A 200 -7.90 5.85 7.02
CA LEU A 200 -6.86 6.36 7.90
C LEU A 200 -5.99 7.32 7.09
N GLU A 201 -5.78 8.55 7.57
CA GLU A 201 -4.98 9.56 6.86
C GLU A 201 -4.24 10.48 7.83
N PHE A 202 -2.98 10.77 7.53
CA PHE A 202 -2.17 11.79 8.20
C PHE A 202 -1.08 12.33 7.26
N TYR A 203 -0.45 13.43 7.64
CA TYR A 203 0.57 14.10 6.84
C TYR A 203 1.91 14.13 7.56
N ILE A 204 3.00 13.92 6.82
CA ILE A 204 4.36 14.06 7.29
C ILE A 204 5.00 15.26 6.63
N SER A 205 5.61 16.12 7.44
CA SER A 205 6.38 17.30 7.03
C SER A 205 7.75 17.28 7.70
N PRO A 206 8.81 17.76 7.02
CA PRO A 206 10.09 18.00 7.69
C PRO A 206 9.96 19.01 8.84
N LYS A 207 10.75 18.82 9.90
CA LYS A 207 10.86 19.78 11.01
C LYS A 207 11.89 20.88 10.75
N LYS A 208 12.97 20.54 10.04
CA LYS A 208 14.13 21.39 9.75
C LYS A 208 14.75 20.91 8.44
N SER A 209 15.80 21.59 7.98
CA SER A 209 16.70 21.17 6.89
C SER A 209 17.57 19.97 7.30
N ILE A 210 16.91 18.93 7.80
CA ILE A 210 17.47 17.59 8.02
C ILE A 210 16.89 16.68 6.94
N SER A 211 17.68 15.71 6.53
CA SER A 211 17.35 14.85 5.40
C SER A 211 17.02 13.41 5.85
N PRO A 212 16.00 13.17 6.69
CA PRO A 212 15.73 11.82 7.18
C PRO A 212 15.18 10.92 6.07
N ILE A 213 15.53 9.63 6.13
CA ILE A 213 14.80 8.55 5.49
C ILE A 213 13.85 8.00 6.54
N ILE A 214 12.57 7.81 6.22
CA ILE A 214 11.57 7.38 7.19
C ILE A 214 10.89 6.12 6.69
N GLN A 215 11.04 5.04 7.43
CA GLN A 215 10.41 3.76 7.10
C GLN A 215 9.27 3.50 8.07
N LEU A 216 8.03 3.64 7.61
CA LEU A 216 6.85 3.46 8.44
C LEU A 216 6.38 2.00 8.45
N SER A 217 5.76 1.63 9.56
CA SER A 217 4.91 0.46 9.67
C SER A 217 3.67 0.74 10.50
N SER A 218 2.62 -0.01 10.21
CA SER A 218 1.33 0.03 10.89
C SER A 218 1.07 -1.29 11.60
N ALA A 219 0.49 -1.23 12.79
CA ALA A 219 0.10 -2.39 13.57
C ALA A 219 -1.25 -2.19 14.26
N ILE A 220 -2.00 -3.28 14.38
CA ILE A 220 -3.01 -3.44 15.43
C ILE A 220 -2.30 -4.10 16.61
N PRO A 221 -2.00 -3.37 17.71
CA PRO A 221 -1.18 -3.93 18.77
C PRO A 221 -1.83 -5.13 19.45
N ASN A 222 -0.99 -6.07 19.93
CA ASN A 222 -1.40 -7.39 20.43
C ASN A 222 -2.12 -8.29 19.42
N SER A 223 -1.90 -8.03 18.12
CA SER A 223 -2.32 -8.91 17.03
C SER A 223 -1.16 -9.17 16.05
N THR A 224 -1.34 -10.14 15.16
CA THR A 224 -0.41 -10.41 14.04
C THR A 224 -0.62 -9.47 12.84
N ASN A 225 -1.55 -8.51 12.93
CA ASN A 225 -1.87 -7.57 11.86
C ASN A 225 -0.87 -6.42 11.85
N PHE A 226 0.25 -6.66 11.18
CA PHE A 226 1.35 -5.72 11.00
C PHE A 226 1.73 -5.64 9.51
N ARG A 227 1.97 -4.43 9.00
CA ARG A 227 2.44 -4.20 7.63
C ARG A 227 3.43 -3.04 7.57
N PHE A 228 4.43 -3.18 6.70
CA PHE A 228 5.28 -2.07 6.28
C PHE A 228 4.51 -1.17 5.31
N ALA A 229 4.85 0.12 5.29
CA ALA A 229 4.37 1.02 4.24
C ALA A 229 4.92 0.57 2.87
N ASN A 230 4.21 0.92 1.80
CA ASN A 230 4.63 0.57 0.43
C ASN A 230 5.98 1.19 0.04
N ASN A 231 6.28 2.39 0.54
CA ASN A 231 7.52 3.09 0.26
C ASN A 231 8.10 3.75 1.51
N PRO A 232 9.44 3.85 1.62
CA PRO A 232 10.07 4.81 2.52
C PRO A 232 9.77 6.24 2.08
N ILE A 233 9.92 7.19 3.01
CA ILE A 233 9.85 8.62 2.72
C ILE A 233 11.27 9.17 2.75
N PHE A 234 11.77 9.60 1.60
CA PHE A 234 13.05 10.28 1.45
C PHE A 234 12.83 11.78 1.55
N ILE A 235 13.33 12.37 2.63
CA ILE A 235 13.33 13.82 2.80
C ILE A 235 14.77 14.28 2.65
N PHE A 236 15.06 15.27 1.82
CA PHE A 236 16.40 15.83 1.79
C PHE A 236 16.52 17.26 1.28
N VAL A 237 17.64 17.90 1.64
CA VAL A 237 17.98 19.24 1.18
C VAL A 237 18.61 19.19 -0.21
N ASP A 238 18.13 20.01 -1.15
CA ASP A 238 18.72 20.16 -2.48
C ASP A 238 20.02 20.97 -2.43
N ASN A 239 21.07 20.35 -1.90
CA ASN A 239 22.39 20.94 -1.75
C ASN A 239 23.48 20.10 -2.42
N VAL A 240 23.12 19.39 -3.50
CA VAL A 240 24.00 18.50 -4.24
C VAL A 240 25.36 19.15 -4.48
N LYS A 241 26.42 18.52 -3.97
CA LYS A 241 27.81 18.99 -4.14
C LYS A 241 28.62 18.11 -5.07
N ASP A 242 28.22 16.86 -5.21
CA ASP A 242 28.93 15.83 -5.97
C ASP A 242 28.12 15.45 -7.21
N TYR A 243 28.69 15.70 -8.39
CA TYR A 243 28.11 15.34 -9.67
C TYR A 243 28.88 14.16 -10.25
N ARG A 244 28.15 13.09 -10.52
CA ARG A 244 28.70 11.84 -11.06
C ARG A 244 28.52 11.78 -12.55
N GLN A 245 29.32 10.91 -13.17
CA GLN A 245 29.13 10.56 -14.57
C GLN A 245 27.72 10.01 -14.80
N PRO A 246 27.17 10.17 -16.01
CA PRO A 246 25.93 9.51 -16.38
C PRO A 246 26.08 8.00 -16.20
N LEU A 247 25.00 7.34 -15.79
CA LEU A 247 24.93 5.88 -15.91
C LEU A 247 24.97 5.46 -17.37
N GLN A 248 25.44 4.25 -17.64
CA GLN A 248 25.35 3.63 -18.96
C GLN A 248 24.21 2.63 -18.98
N ILE A 249 23.27 2.78 -19.91
CA ILE A 249 22.18 1.83 -20.10
C ILE A 249 22.68 0.72 -21.02
N ILE A 250 23.22 -0.35 -20.43
CA ILE A 250 23.92 -1.43 -21.14
C ILE A 250 23.00 -2.15 -22.12
N THR A 251 21.73 -2.27 -21.78
CA THR A 251 20.72 -2.94 -22.62
C THR A 251 20.29 -2.09 -23.83
N ALA A 252 20.59 -0.79 -23.85
CA ALA A 252 20.18 0.08 -24.95
C ALA A 252 21.13 -0.03 -26.16
N ILE A 253 20.55 0.00 -27.37
CA ILE A 253 21.28 0.02 -28.64
C ILE A 253 20.91 1.32 -29.35
N ASP A 254 21.91 2.15 -29.68
CA ASP A 254 21.71 3.48 -30.29
C ASP A 254 20.68 4.33 -29.53
N SER A 255 20.78 4.34 -28.20
CA SER A 255 19.85 5.00 -27.26
C SER A 255 18.39 4.49 -27.29
N ASN A 256 18.10 3.43 -28.03
CA ASN A 256 16.81 2.75 -27.99
C ASN A 256 16.86 1.58 -27.01
N LEU A 257 15.92 1.58 -26.09
CA LEU A 257 15.74 0.53 -25.11
C LEU A 257 14.48 -0.26 -25.49
N THR A 258 14.62 -1.56 -25.73
CA THR A 258 13.52 -2.46 -26.10
C THR A 258 13.59 -3.70 -25.23
N SER A 259 12.50 -4.04 -24.54
CA SER A 259 12.40 -5.33 -23.84
C SER A 259 12.14 -6.47 -24.84
N LYS A 260 12.85 -7.59 -24.68
CA LYS A 260 12.64 -8.82 -25.45
C LYS A 260 11.72 -9.81 -24.73
N GLY A 261 11.11 -9.40 -23.63
CA GLY A 261 10.24 -10.22 -22.77
C GLY A 261 10.62 -10.11 -21.29
N GLU A 262 11.76 -9.51 -20.98
CA GLU A 262 12.26 -9.28 -19.63
C GLU A 262 11.58 -8.06 -18.99
N SER A 263 11.34 -8.16 -17.69
CA SER A 263 10.73 -7.11 -16.85
C SER A 263 11.70 -5.98 -16.50
N LYS A 264 13.02 -6.22 -16.64
CA LYS A 264 14.08 -5.28 -16.27
C LYS A 264 15.18 -5.16 -17.32
N PHE A 265 15.93 -4.07 -17.23
CA PHE A 265 17.12 -3.77 -18.03
C PHE A 265 18.33 -3.47 -17.14
N TRP A 266 19.52 -3.57 -17.72
CA TRP A 266 20.77 -3.36 -17.00
C TRP A 266 21.32 -1.95 -17.18
N VAL A 267 21.77 -1.36 -16.07
CA VAL A 267 22.56 -0.13 -16.05
C VAL A 267 23.91 -0.38 -15.39
N ASP A 268 24.94 0.24 -15.92
CA ASP A 268 26.25 0.36 -15.27
C ASP A 268 26.37 1.74 -14.63
N MET A 269 26.73 1.75 -13.36
CA MET A 269 26.86 2.94 -12.53
C MET A 269 28.30 3.19 -12.08
N SER A 270 29.29 2.57 -12.75
CA SER A 270 30.71 2.68 -12.42
C SER A 270 31.24 4.12 -12.55
N PRO A 271 32.17 4.55 -11.65
CA PRO A 271 32.63 3.83 -10.45
C PRO A 271 31.60 3.91 -9.31
N CYS A 272 31.53 2.85 -8.50
CA CYS A 272 30.66 2.76 -7.32
C CYS A 272 31.43 2.43 -6.03
N ASP A 273 32.72 2.77 -5.99
CA ASP A 273 33.65 2.43 -4.90
C ASP A 273 33.23 2.99 -3.53
N ASP A 274 32.38 4.02 -3.52
CA ASP A 274 31.91 4.69 -2.33
C ASP A 274 30.48 4.33 -1.92
N TYR A 275 29.87 3.35 -2.59
CA TYR A 275 28.55 2.84 -2.21
C TYR A 275 28.69 1.94 -0.99
N GLU A 276 27.93 2.24 0.06
CA GLU A 276 27.97 1.49 1.31
C GLU A 276 26.70 0.65 1.48
N LEU A 277 26.82 -0.44 2.24
CA LEU A 277 25.66 -1.23 2.66
C LEU A 277 24.64 -0.35 3.37
N GLY A 278 23.41 -0.37 2.87
CA GLY A 278 22.30 0.42 3.39
C GLY A 278 22.06 1.73 2.65
N ASP A 279 22.93 2.15 1.74
CA ASP A 279 22.71 3.32 0.88
C ASP A 279 21.49 3.15 -0.03
N PHE A 280 20.93 4.28 -0.45
CA PHE A 280 19.78 4.32 -1.36
C PHE A 280 20.12 5.02 -2.66
N LEU A 281 19.69 4.44 -3.78
CA LEU A 281 19.72 5.04 -5.10
C LEU A 281 18.30 5.36 -5.52
N LEU A 282 17.97 6.63 -5.72
CA LEU A 282 16.65 7.05 -6.16
C LEU A 282 16.73 7.46 -7.63
N PHE A 283 15.93 6.81 -8.47
CA PHE A 283 15.93 7.00 -9.91
C PHE A 283 14.80 7.92 -10.35
N PHE A 284 15.15 8.81 -11.28
CA PHE A 284 14.29 9.83 -11.84
C PHE A 284 14.28 9.73 -13.35
N VAL A 285 13.10 9.91 -13.93
CA VAL A 285 12.90 10.03 -15.37
C VAL A 285 12.24 11.37 -15.64
N ASN A 286 12.86 12.22 -16.45
CA ASN A 286 12.34 13.55 -16.78
C ASN A 286 12.00 14.41 -15.54
N ASN A 287 12.86 14.33 -14.51
CA ASN A 287 12.70 14.97 -13.18
C ASN A 287 11.55 14.42 -12.31
N GLU A 288 10.89 13.34 -12.71
CA GLU A 288 9.91 12.66 -11.87
C GLU A 288 10.54 11.46 -11.18
N TYR A 289 10.30 11.30 -9.88
CA TYR A 289 10.70 10.12 -9.13
C TYR A 289 9.97 8.88 -9.68
N LYS A 290 10.70 7.80 -9.94
CA LYS A 290 10.12 6.55 -10.47
C LYS A 290 10.44 5.31 -9.64
N HIS A 291 11.64 5.21 -9.07
CA HIS A 291 12.06 3.96 -8.42
C HIS A 291 13.17 4.21 -7.39
N TYR A 292 13.39 3.26 -6.48
CA TYR A 292 14.57 3.25 -5.63
C TYR A 292 15.17 1.86 -5.49
N ILE A 293 16.49 1.81 -5.30
CA ILE A 293 17.22 0.60 -4.92
C ILE A 293 17.89 0.85 -3.56
N ARG A 294 17.86 -0.14 -2.69
CA ARG A 294 18.67 -0.17 -1.47
C ARG A 294 19.87 -1.09 -1.68
N ILE A 295 21.06 -0.64 -1.33
CA ILE A 295 22.28 -1.45 -1.42
C ILE A 295 22.27 -2.46 -0.27
N LEU A 296 22.12 -3.74 -0.58
CA LEU A 296 21.99 -4.83 0.40
C LEU A 296 23.16 -5.82 0.39
N ILE A 297 24.05 -5.73 -0.59
CA ILE A 297 25.17 -6.66 -0.76
C ILE A 297 26.45 -5.82 -0.89
N ASN A 298 27.53 -6.26 -0.24
CA ASN A 298 28.87 -5.75 -0.53
C ASN A 298 29.19 -6.17 -1.96
N LYS A 299 29.01 -5.25 -2.90
CA LYS A 299 29.34 -5.50 -4.30
C LYS A 299 30.85 -5.72 -4.40
N GLU A 300 31.27 -6.72 -5.16
CA GLU A 300 32.64 -6.73 -5.63
C GLU A 300 32.85 -5.45 -6.46
N PRO A 301 34.01 -4.77 -6.34
CA PRO A 301 34.26 -3.46 -6.96
C PRO A 301 34.07 -3.45 -8.49
N GLU A 302 34.03 -4.62 -9.14
CA GLU A 302 33.92 -4.74 -10.59
C GLU A 302 32.48 -4.80 -11.14
N SER A 303 31.44 -4.88 -10.31
CA SER A 303 30.05 -5.00 -10.78
C SER A 303 29.14 -3.91 -10.22
N CYS A 304 29.30 -2.67 -10.70
CA CYS A 304 28.32 -1.59 -10.48
C CYS A 304 27.04 -1.77 -11.31
N LEU A 305 26.89 -2.92 -11.98
CA LEU A 305 25.69 -3.32 -12.70
C LEU A 305 24.48 -3.41 -11.77
N MET A 306 23.38 -2.82 -12.20
CA MET A 306 22.09 -2.85 -11.50
C MET A 306 20.97 -3.11 -12.50
N GLU A 307 19.93 -3.81 -12.04
CA GLU A 307 18.70 -3.96 -12.81
C GLU A 307 17.72 -2.85 -12.46
N LEU A 308 17.12 -2.24 -13.47
CA LEU A 308 16.01 -1.30 -13.35
C LEU A 308 14.80 -1.81 -14.12
N PRO A 309 13.58 -1.58 -13.64
CA PRO A 309 12.39 -2.05 -14.33
C PRO A 309 12.02 -1.16 -15.51
N TYR A 310 11.51 -1.75 -16.60
CA TYR A 310 11.08 -0.98 -17.77
C TYR A 310 9.90 -0.03 -17.49
N PHE A 311 9.06 -0.32 -16.48
CA PHE A 311 7.86 0.46 -16.18
C PHE A 311 8.16 1.92 -15.78
N ILE A 312 9.42 2.26 -15.47
CA ILE A 312 9.82 3.64 -15.14
C ILE A 312 9.72 4.60 -16.34
N PHE A 313 9.67 4.06 -17.56
CA PHE A 313 9.63 4.84 -18.80
C PHE A 313 8.25 4.84 -19.45
N GLU A 314 7.92 5.95 -20.08
CA GLU A 314 6.81 6.03 -21.03
C GLU A 314 7.28 5.56 -22.42
N LYS A 315 6.42 4.80 -23.11
CA LYS A 315 6.74 4.24 -24.43
C LYS A 315 6.86 5.37 -25.46
N ASP A 316 7.82 5.22 -26.37
CA ASP A 316 8.07 6.09 -27.52
C ASP A 316 8.33 7.56 -27.15
N THR A 317 8.75 7.80 -25.90
CA THR A 317 9.03 9.13 -25.35
C THR A 317 10.50 9.26 -24.99
N PRO A 318 11.24 10.22 -25.59
CA PRO A 318 12.60 10.53 -25.18
C PRO A 318 12.66 10.88 -23.70
N SER A 319 13.60 10.27 -22.98
CA SER A 319 13.67 10.31 -21.53
C SER A 319 15.08 10.57 -21.04
N GLU A 320 15.19 11.39 -19.99
CA GLU A 320 16.42 11.63 -19.24
C GLU A 320 16.38 10.83 -17.93
N LEU A 321 17.18 9.77 -17.83
CA LEU A 321 17.33 8.95 -16.64
C LEU A 321 18.52 9.44 -15.81
N PHE A 322 18.31 9.70 -14.53
CA PHE A 322 19.38 9.99 -13.57
C PHE A 322 19.06 9.44 -12.19
N TYR A 323 20.03 9.45 -11.29
CA TYR A 323 19.83 9.02 -9.91
C TYR A 323 20.43 9.98 -8.87
N TYR A 324 19.90 9.88 -7.66
CA TYR A 324 20.51 10.40 -6.44
C TYR A 324 21.03 9.25 -5.58
N LEU A 325 22.27 9.34 -5.12
CA LEU A 325 22.80 8.50 -4.04
C LEU A 325 22.50 9.20 -2.71
N ILE A 326 21.84 8.50 -1.78
CA ILE A 326 21.51 9.00 -0.45
C ILE A 326 22.14 8.07 0.59
N LYS A 327 23.06 8.62 1.39
CA LYS A 327 23.70 7.93 2.51
C LYS A 327 22.93 8.14 3.83
N PRO A 328 22.50 7.07 4.54
CA PRO A 328 21.70 7.20 5.76
C PRO A 328 22.39 7.92 6.93
N SER A 329 23.71 7.87 7.02
CA SER A 329 24.50 8.38 8.15
C SER A 329 24.74 9.89 8.10
N ASP A 330 24.94 10.46 6.92
CA ASP A 330 25.34 11.87 6.74
C ASP A 330 24.51 12.63 5.69
N ASN A 331 23.52 11.98 5.08
CA ASN A 331 22.68 12.54 4.02
C ASN A 331 23.48 13.23 2.91
N ILE A 332 24.67 12.69 2.64
CA ILE A 332 25.48 13.08 1.51
C ILE A 332 24.70 12.68 0.26
N ILE A 333 24.46 13.67 -0.60
CA ILE A 333 23.73 13.50 -1.84
C ILE A 333 24.70 13.73 -2.98
N ALA A 334 24.87 12.69 -3.77
CA ALA A 334 25.48 12.80 -5.08
C ALA A 334 24.40 12.62 -6.15
N LYS A 335 24.53 13.33 -7.26
CA LYS A 335 23.60 13.26 -8.39
C LYS A 335 24.36 12.83 -9.63
N SER A 336 23.82 11.87 -10.39
CA SER A 336 24.37 11.59 -11.72
C SER A 336 23.95 12.65 -12.73
N LEU A 337 24.81 12.89 -13.71
CA LEU A 337 24.36 13.51 -14.96
C LEU A 337 23.30 12.61 -15.64
N PRO A 338 22.36 13.20 -16.40
CA PRO A 338 21.32 12.45 -17.08
C PRO A 338 21.87 11.61 -18.23
N ALA A 339 21.30 10.41 -18.40
CA ALA A 339 21.49 9.54 -19.54
C ALA A 339 20.23 9.56 -20.42
N ASN A 340 20.41 9.80 -21.71
CA ASN A 340 19.31 9.86 -22.66
C ASN A 340 18.94 8.47 -23.18
N VAL A 341 17.65 8.19 -23.20
CA VAL A 341 17.11 6.92 -23.70
C VAL A 341 15.70 7.09 -24.22
N THR A 342 15.32 6.29 -25.21
CA THR A 342 13.93 6.14 -25.62
C THR A 342 13.50 4.70 -25.42
N TYR A 343 12.52 4.48 -24.54
CA TYR A 343 11.92 3.16 -24.38
C TYR A 343 10.94 2.92 -25.52
N THR A 344 11.29 2.00 -26.42
CA THR A 344 10.51 1.65 -27.62
C THR A 344 9.42 0.61 -27.35
N GLY A 345 9.27 0.21 -26.08
CA GLY A 345 8.31 -0.79 -25.66
C GLY A 345 8.92 -2.20 -25.53
N ARG A 346 8.01 -3.17 -25.49
CA ARG A 346 8.31 -4.59 -25.36
C ARG A 346 7.64 -5.37 -26.47
N VAL A 347 8.11 -6.59 -26.68
CA VAL A 347 7.34 -7.59 -27.42
C VAL A 347 5.96 -7.77 -26.78
N ASN A 348 4.90 -7.90 -27.59
CA ASN A 348 3.52 -8.00 -27.09
C ASN A 348 3.23 -9.38 -26.49
N ARG A 349 3.85 -9.68 -25.35
CA ARG A 349 3.77 -10.93 -24.61
C ARG A 349 3.93 -10.67 -23.10
N PRO A 350 3.53 -11.63 -22.26
CA PRO A 350 3.78 -11.61 -20.82
C PRO A 350 5.27 -11.54 -20.46
N TRP A 351 5.60 -11.05 -19.26
CA TRP A 351 6.96 -11.08 -18.72
C TRP A 351 7.45 -12.52 -18.53
N THR A 352 8.72 -12.79 -18.88
CA THR A 352 9.31 -14.14 -18.87
C THR A 352 10.17 -14.44 -17.64
N ASP A 353 10.60 -13.42 -16.92
CA ASP A 353 11.60 -13.44 -15.85
C ASP A 353 11.02 -13.13 -14.46
N ILE A 354 9.70 -13.11 -14.34
CA ILE A 354 8.99 -12.86 -13.09
C ILE A 354 8.56 -14.16 -12.40
N ASP A 355 8.55 -14.15 -11.07
CA ASP A 355 8.04 -15.28 -10.29
C ASP A 355 6.50 -15.31 -10.32
N ARG A 356 5.94 -16.48 -10.64
CA ARG A 356 4.52 -16.70 -10.87
C ARG A 356 4.00 -17.70 -9.85
N ILE A 357 3.55 -17.17 -8.72
CA ILE A 357 3.18 -17.98 -7.56
C ILE A 357 1.75 -18.53 -7.63
N TYR A 358 0.86 -17.85 -8.36
CA TYR A 358 -0.55 -18.26 -8.49
C TYR A 358 -0.79 -19.17 -9.69
N GLU A 359 -1.82 -20.01 -9.60
CA GLU A 359 -2.28 -20.88 -10.69
C GLU A 359 -2.64 -20.08 -11.96
N PRO A 360 -2.49 -20.65 -13.17
CA PRO A 360 -2.96 -20.00 -14.39
C PRO A 360 -4.47 -19.73 -14.37
N CYS A 361 -4.90 -18.68 -15.07
CA CYS A 361 -6.33 -18.45 -15.30
C CYS A 361 -6.93 -19.54 -16.20
N GLN A 362 -8.25 -19.72 -16.11
CA GLN A 362 -9.01 -20.64 -16.94
C GLN A 362 -9.79 -19.86 -17.99
N VAL A 363 -9.70 -20.27 -19.26
CA VAL A 363 -10.39 -19.63 -20.38
C VAL A 363 -11.56 -20.49 -20.81
N TYR A 364 -12.69 -19.85 -21.11
CA TYR A 364 -13.91 -20.49 -21.57
C TYR A 364 -14.40 -19.81 -22.84
N ASP A 365 -15.00 -20.58 -23.72
CA ASP A 365 -15.68 -20.10 -24.90
C ASP A 365 -16.97 -19.32 -24.54
N SER A 366 -17.58 -18.70 -25.54
CA SER A 366 -18.83 -17.95 -25.42
C SER A 366 -20.04 -18.81 -24.99
N PHE A 367 -19.93 -20.14 -24.99
CA PHE A 367 -20.91 -21.09 -24.45
C PHE A 367 -20.57 -21.57 -23.04
N ASP A 368 -19.52 -21.02 -22.43
CA ASP A 368 -19.00 -21.37 -21.11
C ASP A 368 -18.36 -22.77 -21.03
N ASN A 369 -17.85 -23.30 -22.15
CA ASN A 369 -17.03 -24.52 -22.18
C ASN A 369 -15.54 -24.17 -22.02
N PRO A 370 -14.76 -24.96 -21.24
CA PRO A 370 -13.36 -24.67 -21.01
C PRO A 370 -12.51 -24.89 -22.28
N ILE A 371 -11.60 -23.97 -22.55
CA ILE A 371 -10.58 -24.04 -23.59
C ILE A 371 -9.24 -24.38 -22.91
N LYS A 372 -8.62 -25.50 -23.29
CA LYS A 372 -7.35 -25.90 -22.68
C LYS A 372 -6.22 -25.01 -23.18
N GLN A 373 -5.18 -24.88 -22.35
CA GLN A 373 -3.96 -24.20 -22.76
C GLN A 373 -3.36 -24.88 -24.01
N GLY A 374 -3.00 -24.08 -25.00
CA GLY A 374 -2.50 -24.51 -26.30
C GLY A 374 -3.57 -24.74 -27.38
N ASP A 375 -4.86 -24.77 -27.01
CA ASP A 375 -5.96 -24.96 -27.96
C ASP A 375 -6.28 -23.66 -28.75
N TYR A 376 -7.17 -23.78 -29.74
CA TYR A 376 -7.57 -22.69 -30.63
C TYR A 376 -8.79 -21.91 -30.10
N VAL A 377 -8.67 -20.59 -30.16
CA VAL A 377 -9.78 -19.64 -30.19
C VAL A 377 -10.13 -19.38 -31.64
N ASN A 378 -11.33 -19.77 -32.06
CA ASN A 378 -11.83 -19.56 -33.43
C ASN A 378 -13.23 -18.98 -33.42
N ASN A 379 -13.81 -18.73 -34.61
CA ASN A 379 -15.15 -18.16 -34.74
C ASN A 379 -16.20 -18.89 -33.91
N LYS A 380 -16.16 -20.23 -33.82
CA LYS A 380 -17.11 -21.00 -33.00
C LYS A 380 -16.95 -20.67 -31.53
N SER A 381 -15.72 -20.55 -31.06
CA SER A 381 -15.40 -20.20 -29.68
C SER A 381 -16.04 -18.86 -29.27
N ILE A 382 -16.14 -17.89 -30.19
CA ILE A 382 -16.58 -16.51 -29.88
C ILE A 382 -18.01 -16.16 -30.33
N SER A 383 -18.71 -17.07 -31.02
CA SER A 383 -19.95 -16.79 -31.78
C SER A 383 -21.27 -16.70 -31.01
N HIS A 384 -21.30 -16.80 -29.67
CA HIS A 384 -22.58 -16.80 -28.94
C HIS A 384 -23.18 -15.40 -28.74
N ALA A 385 -23.94 -14.93 -29.74
CA ALA A 385 -24.60 -13.60 -29.78
C ALA A 385 -25.65 -13.33 -28.67
N ASN A 386 -26.00 -14.32 -27.84
CA ASN A 386 -26.99 -14.16 -26.77
C ASN A 386 -26.38 -13.81 -25.40
N ASN A 387 -25.05 -13.66 -25.31
CA ASN A 387 -24.44 -13.22 -24.06
C ASN A 387 -24.75 -11.73 -23.80
N PRO A 388 -25.18 -11.35 -22.58
CA PRO A 388 -25.33 -9.93 -22.22
C PRO A 388 -24.00 -9.19 -22.40
N ASN A 389 -24.01 -8.12 -23.19
CA ASN A 389 -22.84 -7.33 -23.59
C ASN A 389 -21.83 -8.04 -24.53
N ASP A 390 -22.27 -9.12 -25.19
CA ASP A 390 -21.57 -9.82 -26.26
C ASP A 390 -20.08 -10.22 -25.98
N PRO A 391 -19.77 -10.86 -24.82
CA PRO A 391 -18.46 -11.46 -24.61
C PRO A 391 -18.21 -12.66 -25.52
N GLY A 392 -17.06 -12.66 -26.20
CA GLY A 392 -16.58 -13.77 -27.00
C GLY A 392 -15.83 -14.83 -26.17
N LEU A 393 -15.20 -14.45 -25.06
CA LEU A 393 -14.57 -15.38 -24.11
C LEU A 393 -14.85 -14.99 -22.66
N PHE A 394 -14.76 -15.97 -21.77
CA PHE A 394 -14.72 -15.75 -20.33
C PHE A 394 -13.40 -16.20 -19.74
N VAL A 395 -12.78 -15.35 -18.92
CA VAL A 395 -11.57 -15.70 -18.17
C VAL A 395 -11.92 -15.78 -16.70
N ARG A 396 -11.56 -16.88 -16.05
CA ARG A 396 -11.84 -17.15 -14.64
C ARG A 396 -10.55 -17.29 -13.86
N ILE A 397 -10.49 -16.63 -12.71
CA ILE A 397 -9.42 -16.76 -11.73
C ILE A 397 -10.05 -17.22 -10.42
N THR A 398 -9.44 -18.22 -9.79
CA THR A 398 -9.91 -18.77 -8.52
C THR A 398 -9.13 -18.13 -7.37
N GLY A 399 -9.85 -17.57 -6.42
CA GLY A 399 -9.30 -17.11 -5.15
C GLY A 399 -9.65 -18.03 -3.99
N THR A 400 -8.98 -17.85 -2.85
CA THR A 400 -9.18 -18.64 -1.63
C THR A 400 -9.08 -17.80 -0.36
N ASN A 401 -9.81 -18.21 0.68
CA ASN A 401 -9.62 -17.71 2.05
C ASN A 401 -8.78 -18.67 2.91
N ASP A 402 -8.32 -19.79 2.36
CA ASP A 402 -7.43 -20.72 3.04
C ASP A 402 -6.01 -20.17 3.08
N GLN A 403 -5.55 -19.77 4.26
CA GLN A 403 -4.21 -19.21 4.46
C GLN A 403 -3.07 -20.18 4.15
N LYS A 404 -3.35 -21.48 3.98
CA LYS A 404 -2.34 -22.48 3.63
C LYS A 404 -2.17 -22.64 2.12
N ASP A 405 -3.12 -22.20 1.31
CA ASP A 405 -3.05 -22.28 -0.14
C ASP A 405 -2.43 -20.98 -0.68
N ILE A 406 -1.12 -21.04 -0.91
CA ILE A 406 -0.32 -19.92 -1.45
C ILE A 406 -0.43 -19.80 -2.97
N HIS A 407 -1.08 -20.75 -3.65
CA HIS A 407 -1.17 -20.80 -5.12
C HIS A 407 -2.47 -20.23 -5.67
N LYS A 408 -3.40 -19.80 -4.81
CA LYS A 408 -4.61 -19.10 -5.21
C LYS A 408 -4.61 -17.68 -4.69
N VAL A 409 -5.23 -16.79 -5.45
CA VAL A 409 -5.31 -15.38 -5.07
C VAL A 409 -6.13 -15.23 -3.79
N LYS A 410 -5.68 -14.37 -2.89
CA LYS A 410 -6.46 -14.08 -1.68
C LYS A 410 -7.80 -13.42 -2.03
N LEU A 411 -8.86 -13.78 -1.30
CA LEU A 411 -10.16 -13.11 -1.42
C LEU A 411 -10.04 -11.59 -1.16
N GLY A 412 -10.77 -10.78 -1.92
CA GLY A 412 -10.72 -9.32 -1.83
C GLY A 412 -9.57 -8.63 -2.56
N SER A 413 -8.60 -9.39 -3.09
CA SER A 413 -7.48 -8.84 -3.84
C SER A 413 -7.93 -8.15 -5.13
N LYS A 414 -7.29 -7.02 -5.46
CA LYS A 414 -7.41 -6.39 -6.77
C LYS A 414 -6.57 -7.15 -7.78
N ILE A 415 -7.16 -7.50 -8.91
CA ILE A 415 -6.51 -8.27 -9.97
C ILE A 415 -6.53 -7.45 -11.26
N ILE A 416 -5.39 -7.43 -11.94
CA ILE A 416 -5.22 -6.86 -13.26
C ILE A 416 -4.98 -8.02 -14.22
N LEU A 417 -5.90 -8.22 -15.17
CA LEU A 417 -5.78 -9.21 -16.25
C LEU A 417 -5.36 -8.48 -17.53
N THR A 418 -4.32 -8.96 -18.19
CA THR A 418 -3.84 -8.44 -19.46
C THR A 418 -4.00 -9.48 -20.56
N LEU A 419 -4.74 -9.12 -21.61
CA LEU A 419 -4.86 -9.85 -22.86
C LEU A 419 -3.77 -9.37 -23.82
N TYR A 420 -3.07 -10.32 -24.43
CA TYR A 420 -2.15 -10.10 -25.54
C TYR A 420 -2.62 -10.91 -26.74
N ILE A 421 -2.76 -10.28 -27.91
CA ILE A 421 -3.01 -10.96 -29.18
C ILE A 421 -1.95 -10.54 -30.19
N ASN A 422 -1.33 -11.51 -30.83
CA ASN A 422 -0.46 -11.32 -31.98
C ASN A 422 -1.06 -12.09 -33.15
N ALA A 423 -1.71 -11.37 -34.06
CA ALA A 423 -2.30 -11.94 -35.27
C ALA A 423 -1.83 -11.16 -36.49
N ARG A 424 -2.10 -11.70 -37.68
CA ARG A 424 -1.64 -11.10 -38.93
C ARG A 424 -2.23 -9.70 -39.16
N GLN A 425 -3.49 -9.50 -38.78
CA GLN A 425 -4.20 -8.25 -39.01
C GLN A 425 -3.97 -7.22 -37.90
N GLN A 426 -3.68 -7.67 -36.68
CA GLN A 426 -3.59 -6.78 -35.53
C GLN A 426 -2.72 -7.33 -34.40
N THR A 427 -2.23 -6.40 -33.59
CA THR A 427 -1.54 -6.67 -32.32
C THR A 427 -2.29 -5.93 -31.23
N ILE A 428 -2.82 -6.66 -30.25
CA ILE A 428 -3.62 -6.10 -29.16
C ILE A 428 -2.90 -6.33 -27.83
N THR A 429 -2.86 -5.28 -27.01
CA THR A 429 -2.66 -5.38 -25.56
C THR A 429 -3.86 -4.72 -24.88
N LYS A 430 -4.59 -5.46 -24.06
CA LYS A 430 -5.75 -4.90 -23.34
C LYS A 430 -5.75 -5.30 -21.87
N VAL A 431 -5.92 -4.30 -21.00
CA VAL A 431 -5.99 -4.49 -19.55
C VAL A 431 -7.45 -4.48 -19.08
N PHE A 432 -7.76 -5.41 -18.18
CA PHE A 432 -9.03 -5.53 -17.47
C PHE A 432 -8.76 -5.51 -15.97
N ASN A 433 -9.55 -4.73 -15.23
CA ASN A 433 -9.43 -4.64 -13.78
C ASN A 433 -10.60 -5.35 -13.12
N GLY A 434 -10.33 -6.12 -12.07
CA GLY A 434 -11.32 -6.83 -11.28
C GLY A 434 -10.94 -6.91 -9.82
N SER A 435 -11.86 -7.35 -8.98
CA SER A 435 -11.60 -7.61 -7.57
C SER A 435 -12.12 -8.98 -7.22
N MET A 436 -11.25 -9.83 -6.68
CA MET A 436 -11.64 -11.14 -6.19
C MET A 436 -12.75 -10.96 -5.14
N PRO A 437 -13.87 -11.70 -5.22
CA PRO A 437 -14.91 -11.59 -4.21
C PRO A 437 -14.36 -11.78 -2.80
N TYR A 438 -14.94 -11.06 -1.84
CA TYR A 438 -14.57 -11.19 -0.42
C TYR A 438 -15.16 -12.44 0.23
N GLN A 439 -16.14 -13.07 -0.42
CA GLN A 439 -16.83 -14.26 0.07
C GLN A 439 -16.67 -15.42 -0.92
N PRO A 440 -16.58 -16.66 -0.43
CA PRO A 440 -16.63 -17.85 -1.27
C PRO A 440 -17.91 -17.93 -2.12
N ASP A 441 -17.83 -18.59 -3.27
CA ASP A 441 -18.97 -18.76 -4.19
C ASP A 441 -20.12 -19.56 -3.56
N THR A 442 -19.80 -20.41 -2.59
CA THR A 442 -20.77 -21.23 -1.84
C THR A 442 -20.69 -20.93 -0.34
N GLY A 443 -21.84 -20.89 0.33
CA GLY A 443 -21.89 -20.65 1.78
C GLY A 443 -21.10 -21.71 2.55
N GLY A 444 -20.10 -21.27 3.32
CA GLY A 444 -19.18 -22.16 4.05
C GLY A 444 -18.05 -22.78 3.20
N GLY A 445 -17.96 -22.42 1.91
CA GLY A 445 -16.86 -22.79 1.04
C GLY A 445 -15.56 -22.05 1.37
N LYS A 446 -14.50 -22.31 0.59
CA LYS A 446 -13.20 -21.65 0.73
C LYS A 446 -12.79 -20.81 -0.46
N THR A 447 -13.37 -21.08 -1.63
CA THR A 447 -12.95 -20.50 -2.91
C THR A 447 -14.00 -19.57 -3.48
N ALA A 448 -13.54 -18.53 -4.19
CA ALA A 448 -14.40 -17.65 -4.97
C ALA A 448 -13.86 -17.54 -6.40
N THR A 449 -14.74 -17.24 -7.35
CA THR A 449 -14.38 -17.12 -8.76
C THR A 449 -14.55 -15.68 -9.23
N LEU A 450 -13.46 -15.08 -9.69
CA LEU A 450 -13.52 -13.82 -10.42
C LEU A 450 -13.64 -14.11 -11.91
N LYS A 451 -14.70 -13.59 -12.55
CA LYS A 451 -14.97 -13.72 -13.98
C LYS A 451 -14.71 -12.40 -14.70
N PHE A 452 -13.89 -12.45 -15.74
CA PHE A 452 -13.71 -11.39 -16.73
C PHE A 452 -14.44 -11.76 -18.02
N ASN A 453 -15.18 -10.78 -18.55
CA ASN A 453 -15.85 -10.89 -19.84
C ASN A 453 -14.95 -10.24 -20.90
N ILE A 454 -14.47 -11.02 -21.86
CA ILE A 454 -13.63 -10.53 -22.96
C ILE A 454 -14.55 -10.21 -24.15
N PRO A 455 -14.65 -8.94 -24.57
CA PRO A 455 -15.50 -8.52 -25.68
C PRO A 455 -15.17 -9.26 -26.99
N SER A 456 -16.20 -9.68 -27.73
CA SER A 456 -16.09 -10.33 -29.04
C SER A 456 -15.26 -9.49 -30.03
N ASN A 457 -15.48 -8.18 -30.05
CA ASN A 457 -14.80 -7.26 -30.97
C ASN A 457 -13.27 -7.16 -30.79
N LEU A 458 -12.72 -7.62 -29.66
CA LEU A 458 -11.26 -7.72 -29.46
C LEU A 458 -10.68 -9.03 -29.99
N LEU A 459 -11.55 -9.97 -30.34
CA LEU A 459 -11.22 -11.34 -30.75
C LEU A 459 -11.62 -11.61 -32.20
N ASP A 460 -12.29 -10.66 -32.85
CA ASP A 460 -12.72 -10.75 -34.25
C ASP A 460 -11.58 -10.29 -35.18
N ASN A 461 -11.53 -10.91 -36.36
CA ASN A 461 -10.57 -10.60 -37.42
C ASN A 461 -9.09 -10.81 -37.06
N ASP A 462 -8.82 -11.74 -36.14
CA ASP A 462 -7.47 -12.17 -35.76
C ASP A 462 -7.01 -13.35 -36.62
N TRP A 463 -6.57 -13.06 -37.84
CA TRP A 463 -6.17 -14.10 -38.79
C TRP A 463 -4.81 -14.70 -38.40
N ALA A 464 -4.67 -16.01 -38.60
CA ALA A 464 -3.36 -16.65 -38.58
C ALA A 464 -2.37 -15.99 -39.56
N PHE A 465 -1.08 -16.04 -39.24
CA PHE A 465 -0.03 -15.69 -40.17
C PHE A 465 0.08 -16.77 -41.26
N PHE A 466 0.78 -16.46 -42.36
CA PHE A 466 0.97 -17.43 -43.44
C PHE A 466 1.76 -18.67 -43.01
N GLU A 467 2.67 -18.50 -42.05
CA GLU A 467 3.65 -19.52 -41.65
C GLU A 467 3.40 -20.08 -40.24
N HIS A 468 2.54 -19.44 -39.44
CA HIS A 468 2.17 -19.90 -38.10
C HIS A 468 0.82 -19.31 -37.66
N ASP A 469 0.22 -19.92 -36.65
CA ASP A 469 -1.05 -19.46 -36.09
C ASP A 469 -0.88 -18.10 -35.38
N GLY A 470 -1.99 -17.36 -35.22
CA GLY A 470 -2.03 -16.22 -34.31
C GLY A 470 -1.86 -16.70 -32.87
N GLU A 471 -1.37 -15.83 -32.00
CA GLU A 471 -1.12 -16.13 -30.60
C GLU A 471 -2.03 -15.30 -29.69
N ILE A 472 -2.55 -15.93 -28.64
CA ILE A 472 -3.32 -15.26 -27.59
C ILE A 472 -2.78 -15.66 -26.22
N PHE A 473 -2.62 -14.67 -25.34
CA PHE A 473 -2.15 -14.85 -23.97
C PHE A 473 -3.05 -14.12 -22.98
N PHE A 474 -3.30 -14.75 -21.85
CA PHE A 474 -3.88 -14.12 -20.67
C PHE A 474 -2.87 -14.19 -19.52
N ASP A 475 -2.44 -13.03 -19.08
CA ASP A 475 -1.55 -12.84 -17.92
C ASP A 475 -2.31 -12.08 -16.85
N TYR A 476 -2.07 -12.38 -15.57
CA TYR A 476 -2.67 -11.59 -14.50
C TYR A 476 -1.73 -11.39 -13.32
N GLN A 477 -1.96 -10.29 -12.62
CA GLN A 477 -1.20 -9.88 -11.45
C GLN A 477 -2.11 -9.36 -10.34
N VAL A 478 -1.60 -9.44 -9.11
CA VAL A 478 -2.16 -8.82 -7.91
C VAL A 478 -1.20 -7.73 -7.46
N GLY A 479 -1.69 -6.48 -7.47
CA GLY A 479 -0.84 -5.28 -7.35
C GLY A 479 -0.41 -4.73 -8.71
N HIS A 480 0.34 -3.63 -8.70
CA HIS A 480 0.91 -2.99 -9.88
C HIS A 480 2.41 -3.28 -10.00
N ASP A 481 2.99 -3.17 -11.20
CA ASP A 481 4.42 -3.48 -11.42
C ASP A 481 5.37 -2.61 -10.58
N ASP A 482 4.91 -1.44 -10.14
CA ASP A 482 5.63 -0.52 -9.25
C ASP A 482 5.49 -0.86 -7.75
N ASP A 483 4.64 -1.82 -7.38
CA ASP A 483 4.52 -2.33 -6.01
C ASP A 483 5.64 -3.33 -5.70
N SER A 484 6.29 -3.17 -4.54
CA SER A 484 7.35 -4.08 -4.08
C SER A 484 6.90 -5.54 -3.84
N ASP A 485 5.60 -5.75 -3.69
CA ASP A 485 4.95 -7.02 -3.37
C ASP A 485 3.97 -7.46 -4.46
N VAL A 486 4.13 -6.94 -5.69
CA VAL A 486 3.41 -7.43 -6.85
C VAL A 486 3.64 -8.93 -7.03
N THR A 487 2.57 -9.65 -7.33
CA THR A 487 2.61 -11.10 -7.52
C THR A 487 1.83 -11.47 -8.77
N TYR A 488 2.23 -12.55 -9.43
CA TYR A 488 1.69 -12.92 -10.74
C TYR A 488 1.13 -14.34 -10.72
N GLY A 489 0.13 -14.55 -11.58
CA GLY A 489 -0.36 -15.88 -11.88
C GLY A 489 0.35 -16.53 -13.04
N GLY A 490 0.08 -17.82 -13.22
CA GLY A 490 0.49 -18.53 -14.41
C GLY A 490 -0.14 -17.94 -15.68
N ILE A 491 0.58 -18.03 -16.79
CA ILE A 491 0.10 -17.57 -18.09
C ILE A 491 -0.80 -18.66 -18.68
N TRP A 492 -2.00 -18.27 -19.12
CA TRP A 492 -2.71 -19.08 -20.09
C TRP A 492 -2.32 -18.63 -21.49
N SER A 493 -1.97 -19.57 -22.37
CA SER A 493 -1.58 -19.31 -23.75
C SER A 493 -2.33 -20.23 -24.71
N GLY A 494 -2.65 -19.73 -25.89
CA GLY A 494 -3.36 -20.48 -26.92
C GLY A 494 -3.10 -19.91 -28.31
N LYS A 495 -3.78 -20.50 -29.29
CA LYS A 495 -3.75 -20.06 -30.68
C LYS A 495 -5.02 -19.30 -31.00
N ILE A 496 -4.97 -18.32 -31.89
CA ILE A 496 -6.16 -17.60 -32.36
C ILE A 496 -6.19 -17.54 -33.89
N ASP A 497 -7.35 -17.86 -34.44
CA ASP A 497 -7.68 -17.71 -35.85
C ASP A 497 -9.17 -17.43 -36.01
N THR A 498 -9.51 -16.15 -36.18
CA THR A 498 -10.90 -15.68 -36.32
C THR A 498 -11.07 -14.88 -37.61
N VAL A 499 -12.06 -15.25 -38.40
CA VAL A 499 -12.30 -14.71 -39.75
C VAL A 499 -13.77 -14.35 -39.84
N ASN A 500 -14.13 -13.13 -39.47
CA ASN A 500 -15.52 -12.65 -39.41
C ASN A 500 -15.73 -11.39 -40.27
#